data_AF-A0A951IQQ4-F1
#
_entry.id   AF-A0A951IQQ4-F1
#
_cell.length_a   1.000
_cell.length_b   1.000
_cell.length_c   1.000
_cell.angle_alpha   90.00
_cell.angle_beta   90.00
_cell.angle_gamma   90.00
#
_symmetry.space_group_name_H-M   'P 1'
#
loop_
_entity.id
_entity.type
_entity.pdbx_description
1 polymer ?
#
loop_
_entity_poly.entity_id
_entity_poly.type
_entity_poly.pdbx_seq_one_letter_code
_entity_poly.pdbx_strand_id
1 'polypeptide(L)'
;MASIENRSRFKVAVQNRDDLTLTFTHSAVKAVKSYVEELKSQGFKPKVSRLNDSFAVRVRQVGYPDQTLFAASEDEAVEIQQRIESERRQGLFVDYGKARRFSFGDLLARYLREESPRHKGFEVEGYIINAILEDAGLPRVDTAAAYAAHKNPHPSLASKKFRKPTGKKMREASVTSRFILKSFAELEPTDFNDYIDDRCQSVAASTVDREVDIFSAACRIAIDTWRIPVAQSPMAGVKRPSYFNERDRRLKGDEEQRLLDAAHAEDARQSIAVRLEELMGSERAASQD
;
A
#
# COMPACT_ATOMS: atom_id res chain seq x y z
N MET A 1 28.65 -2.22 11.90
CA MET A 1 29.88 -2.18 11.09
C MET A 1 29.74 -3.15 9.93
N ALA A 2 30.18 -2.74 8.75
CA ALA A 2 30.30 -3.63 7.61
C ALA A 2 31.65 -4.35 7.69
N SER A 3 31.67 -5.67 7.49
CA SER A 3 32.89 -6.49 7.51
C SER A 3 33.00 -7.27 6.22
N ILE A 4 34.19 -7.30 5.63
CA ILE A 4 34.48 -8.08 4.42
C ILE A 4 34.97 -9.47 4.81
N GLU A 5 34.33 -10.50 4.27
CA GLU A 5 34.72 -11.90 4.38
C GLU A 5 35.14 -12.38 2.99
N ASN A 6 36.42 -12.75 2.82
CA ASN A 6 36.88 -13.38 1.59
C ASN A 6 36.26 -14.78 1.47
N ARG A 7 35.38 -14.99 0.49
CA ARG A 7 34.70 -16.27 0.18
C ARG A 7 35.21 -16.89 -1.12
N SER A 8 36.41 -16.49 -1.53
CA SER A 8 37.03 -16.95 -2.75
C SER A 8 37.49 -18.39 -2.64
N ARG A 9 37.58 -19.06 -3.79
CA ARG A 9 38.01 -20.44 -3.87
C ARG A 9 39.49 -20.60 -3.46
N PHE A 10 39.83 -21.76 -2.90
CA PHE A 10 41.23 -22.16 -2.74
C PHE A 10 41.76 -22.72 -4.07
N LYS A 11 43.01 -22.43 -4.39
CA LYS A 11 43.77 -23.04 -5.49
C LYS A 11 44.95 -23.79 -4.91
N VAL A 12 45.06 -25.07 -5.21
CA VAL A 12 46.25 -25.88 -4.91
C VAL A 12 46.98 -26.09 -6.22
N ALA A 13 48.20 -25.57 -6.35
CA ALA A 13 49.00 -25.67 -7.56
C ALA A 13 50.35 -26.33 -7.28
N VAL A 14 50.86 -27.08 -8.24
CA VAL A 14 52.19 -27.68 -8.21
C VAL A 14 53.02 -27.05 -9.32
N GLN A 15 54.27 -26.71 -9.02
CA GLN A 15 55.15 -26.07 -10.00
C GLN A 15 55.31 -26.94 -11.25
N ASN A 16 55.12 -26.35 -12.44
CA ASN A 16 55.25 -26.99 -13.75
C ASN A 16 54.30 -28.19 -14.00
N ARG A 17 53.20 -28.30 -13.26
CA ARG A 17 52.19 -29.37 -13.35
C ARG A 17 50.78 -28.76 -13.26
N ASP A 18 50.28 -28.30 -14.39
CA ASP A 18 48.94 -27.71 -14.48
C ASP A 18 47.83 -28.77 -14.35
N ASP A 19 48.13 -30.02 -14.73
CA ASP A 19 47.28 -31.21 -14.58
C ASP A 19 46.90 -31.51 -13.13
N LEU A 20 47.77 -31.15 -12.18
CA LEU A 20 47.55 -31.36 -10.74
C LEU A 20 46.95 -30.12 -10.04
N THR A 21 46.65 -29.06 -10.79
CA THR A 21 46.10 -27.83 -10.23
C THR A 21 44.58 -27.95 -10.04
N LEU A 22 44.14 -27.97 -8.79
CA LEU A 22 42.72 -28.05 -8.44
C LEU A 22 42.24 -26.81 -7.68
N THR A 23 40.96 -26.48 -7.88
CA THR A 23 40.28 -25.44 -7.12
C THR A 23 39.22 -26.04 -6.21
N PHE A 24 39.08 -25.46 -5.02
CA PHE A 24 38.16 -25.91 -3.99
C PHE A 24 37.32 -24.74 -3.50
N THR A 25 36.08 -24.98 -3.08
CA THR A 25 35.22 -23.95 -2.52
C THR A 25 35.80 -23.40 -1.20
N HIS A 26 35.44 -22.17 -0.82
CA HIS A 26 35.93 -21.53 0.40
C HIS A 26 35.68 -22.34 1.69
N SER A 27 34.60 -23.14 1.73
CA SER A 27 34.27 -23.98 2.88
C SER A 27 35.01 -25.33 2.90
N ALA A 28 35.64 -25.75 1.81
CA ALA A 28 36.22 -27.08 1.63
C ALA A 28 37.63 -27.26 2.24
N VAL A 29 37.87 -26.68 3.42
CA VAL A 29 39.19 -26.67 4.08
C VAL A 29 39.74 -28.07 4.34
N LYS A 30 38.87 -29.01 4.74
CA LYS A 30 39.26 -30.41 4.99
C LYS A 30 39.73 -31.11 3.70
N ALA A 31 39.01 -30.91 2.60
CA ALA A 31 39.37 -31.49 1.30
C ALA A 31 40.69 -30.92 0.77
N VAL A 32 40.92 -29.61 0.92
CA VAL A 32 42.19 -28.97 0.58
C VAL A 32 43.35 -29.59 1.37
N LYS A 33 43.19 -29.80 2.68
CA LYS A 33 44.23 -30.45 3.51
C LYS A 33 44.56 -31.85 3.03
N SER A 34 43.54 -32.68 2.81
CA SER A 34 43.74 -34.05 2.35
C SER A 34 44.43 -34.11 0.98
N TYR A 35 44.06 -33.24 0.04
CA TYR A 35 44.71 -33.17 -1.27
C TYR A 35 46.17 -32.69 -1.19
N VAL A 36 46.46 -31.76 -0.28
CA VAL A 36 47.85 -31.30 -0.03
C VAL A 36 48.70 -32.41 0.58
N GLU A 37 48.16 -33.20 1.51
CA GLU A 37 48.85 -34.34 2.10
C GLU A 37 49.12 -35.43 1.05
N GLU A 38 48.14 -35.72 0.19
CA GLU A 38 48.28 -36.63 -0.93
C GLU A 38 49.41 -36.20 -1.88
N LEU A 39 49.41 -34.95 -2.33
CA LEU A 39 50.46 -34.44 -3.22
C LEU A 39 51.86 -34.46 -2.57
N LYS A 40 51.95 -34.20 -1.26
CA LYS A 40 53.22 -34.32 -0.51
C LYS A 40 53.70 -35.76 -0.42
N SER A 41 52.79 -36.72 -0.23
CA SER A 41 53.12 -38.16 -0.20
C SER A 41 53.68 -38.65 -1.54
N GLN A 42 53.24 -38.04 -2.64
CA GLN A 42 53.74 -38.28 -3.99
C GLN A 42 55.05 -37.52 -4.31
N GLY A 43 55.63 -36.80 -3.33
CA GLY A 43 56.90 -36.08 -3.48
C GLY A 43 56.77 -34.68 -4.10
N PHE A 44 55.57 -34.19 -4.37
CA PHE A 44 55.36 -32.85 -4.91
C PHE A 44 55.42 -31.77 -3.82
N LYS A 45 55.67 -30.52 -4.24
CA LYS A 45 55.66 -29.33 -3.38
C LYS A 45 54.44 -28.45 -3.70
N PRO A 46 53.23 -28.79 -3.22
CA PRO A 46 52.02 -28.04 -3.51
C PRO A 46 52.03 -26.67 -2.81
N LYS A 47 51.57 -25.64 -3.54
CA LYS A 47 51.32 -24.29 -3.04
C LYS A 47 49.83 -24.04 -2.97
N VAL A 48 49.34 -23.73 -1.77
CA VAL A 48 47.95 -23.33 -1.54
C VAL A 48 47.87 -21.80 -1.60
N SER A 49 46.99 -21.27 -2.43
CA SER A 49 46.64 -19.86 -2.45
C SER A 49 45.12 -19.69 -2.42
N ARG A 50 44.64 -18.54 -1.94
CA ARG A 50 43.25 -18.11 -2.18
C ARG A 50 43.18 -17.35 -3.49
N LEU A 51 42.09 -17.54 -4.22
CA LEU A 51 41.72 -16.67 -5.33
C LEU A 51 41.11 -15.37 -4.78
N ASN A 52 40.80 -14.44 -5.67
CA ASN A 52 40.14 -13.16 -5.37
C ASN A 52 38.90 -13.01 -6.27
N ASP A 53 38.04 -14.03 -6.27
CA ASP A 53 36.90 -14.15 -7.19
C ASP A 53 35.54 -14.03 -6.49
N SER A 54 35.50 -14.05 -5.16
CA SER A 54 34.27 -13.88 -4.39
C SER A 54 34.53 -13.35 -2.98
N PHE A 55 33.79 -12.31 -2.62
CA PHE A 55 33.81 -11.67 -1.31
C PHE A 55 32.38 -11.48 -0.83
N ALA A 56 32.16 -11.58 0.48
CA ALA A 56 30.89 -11.24 1.12
C ALA A 56 31.07 -10.07 2.07
N VAL A 57 30.31 -9.00 1.84
CA VAL A 57 30.25 -7.84 2.73
C VAL A 57 29.06 -8.03 3.66
N ARG A 58 29.34 -8.35 4.93
CA ARG A 58 28.31 -8.52 5.97
C ARG A 58 28.11 -7.22 6.72
N VAL A 59 26.88 -6.74 6.77
CA VAL A 59 26.50 -5.51 7.47
C VAL A 59 25.68 -5.89 8.69
N ARG A 60 26.23 -5.65 9.88
CA ARG A 60 25.55 -5.85 11.16
C ARG A 60 25.61 -4.59 12.00
N GLN A 61 24.45 -4.06 12.38
CA GLN A 61 24.35 -2.85 13.19
C GLN A 61 23.06 -2.82 13.99
N VAL A 62 23.14 -2.34 15.23
CA VAL A 62 21.97 -2.18 16.10
C VAL A 62 20.96 -1.24 15.45
N GLY A 63 19.69 -1.65 15.41
CA GLY A 63 18.58 -0.86 14.87
C GLY A 63 18.35 -1.00 13.36
N TYR A 64 19.18 -1.78 12.65
CA TYR A 64 19.02 -2.04 11.22
C TYR A 64 18.95 -3.54 10.93
N PRO A 65 18.24 -3.97 9.86
CA PRO A 65 18.27 -5.37 9.43
C PRO A 65 19.66 -5.80 8.99
N ASP A 66 20.05 -7.03 9.35
CA ASP A 66 21.28 -7.65 8.86
C ASP A 66 21.24 -7.82 7.33
N GLN A 67 22.32 -7.43 6.65
CA GLN A 67 22.44 -7.56 5.21
C GLN A 67 23.75 -8.25 4.84
N THR A 68 23.73 -9.04 3.77
CA THR A 68 24.94 -9.63 3.17
C THR A 68 24.92 -9.35 1.68
N LEU A 69 25.94 -8.63 1.20
CA LEU A 69 26.17 -8.36 -0.21
C LEU A 69 27.37 -9.19 -0.69
N PHE A 70 27.44 -9.43 -1.99
CA PHE A 70 28.55 -10.16 -2.61
C PHE A 70 29.27 -9.26 -3.60
N ALA A 71 30.58 -9.48 -3.73
CA ALA A 71 31.46 -8.79 -4.67
C ALA A 71 32.36 -9.79 -5.39
N ALA A 72 32.74 -9.48 -6.62
CA ALA A 72 33.61 -10.31 -7.44
C ALA A 72 35.11 -10.03 -7.21
N SER A 73 35.46 -8.86 -6.63
CA SER A 73 36.83 -8.49 -6.29
C SER A 73 36.94 -7.88 -4.88
N GLU A 74 38.17 -7.77 -4.38
CA GLU A 74 38.45 -7.13 -3.09
C GLU A 74 38.14 -5.63 -3.14
N ASP A 75 38.54 -4.96 -4.23
CA ASP A 75 38.29 -3.53 -4.42
C ASP A 75 36.78 -3.23 -4.45
N GLU A 76 35.99 -4.03 -5.16
CA GLU A 76 34.53 -3.88 -5.18
C GLU A 76 33.92 -4.13 -3.79
N ALA A 77 34.44 -5.08 -3.02
CA ALA A 77 33.99 -5.32 -1.66
C ALA A 77 34.28 -4.11 -0.74
N VAL A 78 35.43 -3.46 -0.91
CA VAL A 78 35.82 -2.24 -0.18
C VAL A 78 34.93 -1.06 -0.59
N GLU A 79 34.65 -0.87 -1.88
CA GLU A 79 33.73 0.16 -2.36
C GLU A 79 32.32 -0.02 -1.79
N ILE A 80 31.80 -1.26 -1.79
CA ILE A 80 30.51 -1.59 -1.20
C ILE A 80 30.51 -1.30 0.31
N GLN A 81 31.57 -1.67 1.03
CA GLN A 81 31.73 -1.40 2.46
C GLN A 81 31.71 0.12 2.73
N GLN A 82 32.53 0.90 2.01
CA GLN A 82 32.64 2.35 2.17
C GLN A 82 31.33 3.06 1.81
N ARG A 83 30.66 2.65 0.73
CA ARG A 83 29.35 3.17 0.34
C ARG A 83 28.34 2.98 1.47
N ILE A 84 28.21 1.76 1.99
CA ILE A 84 27.28 1.47 3.09
C ILE A 84 27.65 2.30 4.31
N GLU A 85 28.91 2.36 4.70
CA GLU A 85 29.31 3.15 5.86
C GLU A 85 29.05 4.65 5.67
N SER A 86 29.26 5.18 4.46
CA SER A 86 28.96 6.57 4.11
C SER A 86 27.47 6.87 4.15
N GLU A 87 26.64 6.06 3.49
CA GLU A 87 25.17 6.18 3.51
C GLU A 87 24.63 6.14 4.94
N ARG A 88 25.17 5.25 5.77
CA ARG A 88 24.76 5.10 7.18
C ARG A 88 25.23 6.29 8.02
N ARG A 89 26.48 6.75 7.83
CA ARG A 89 27.05 7.90 8.55
C ARG A 89 26.32 9.19 8.23
N GLN A 90 25.94 9.38 6.97
CA GLN A 90 25.22 10.55 6.49
C GLN A 90 23.70 10.45 6.75
N GLY A 91 23.21 9.31 7.27
CA GLY A 91 21.79 9.08 7.51
C GLY A 91 20.95 8.93 6.24
N LEU A 92 21.58 8.68 5.09
CA LEU A 92 20.95 8.52 3.78
C LEU A 92 20.35 7.12 3.55
N PHE A 93 20.43 6.23 4.53
CA PHE A 93 19.85 4.90 4.39
C PHE A 93 18.32 4.94 4.41
N VAL A 94 17.72 4.38 3.37
CA VAL A 94 16.28 4.20 3.24
C VAL A 94 15.92 2.71 3.29
N ASP A 95 15.11 2.32 4.27
CA ASP A 95 14.64 0.92 4.41
C ASP A 95 13.40 0.64 3.57
N TYR A 96 13.59 0.38 2.27
CA TYR A 96 12.51 -0.03 1.37
C TYR A 96 11.84 -1.36 1.76
N GLY A 97 12.44 -2.14 2.66
CA GLY A 97 11.83 -3.37 3.19
C GLY A 97 10.51 -3.11 3.93
N LYS A 98 10.32 -1.91 4.48
CA LYS A 98 9.07 -1.52 5.14
C LYS A 98 7.87 -1.50 4.19
N ALA A 99 8.04 -1.02 2.96
CA ALA A 99 6.94 -0.97 1.98
C ALA A 99 6.47 -2.35 1.53
N ARG A 100 7.33 -3.37 1.59
CA ARG A 100 6.94 -4.76 1.30
C ARG A 100 6.06 -5.41 2.39
N ARG A 101 6.06 -4.85 3.61
CA ARG A 101 5.30 -5.41 4.74
C ARG A 101 3.82 -5.06 4.73
N PHE A 102 3.45 -4.00 4.03
CA PHE A 102 2.08 -3.50 3.99
C PHE A 102 1.54 -3.66 2.58
N SER A 103 0.39 -4.30 2.45
CA SER A 103 -0.41 -4.18 1.22
C SER A 103 -1.04 -2.81 1.13
N PHE A 104 -1.48 -2.40 -0.07
CA PHE A 104 -2.24 -1.15 -0.18
C PHE A 104 -3.55 -1.20 0.60
N GLY A 105 -4.22 -2.35 0.64
CA GLY A 105 -5.42 -2.60 1.44
C GLY A 105 -5.16 -2.36 2.93
N ASP A 106 -4.01 -2.78 3.45
CA ASP A 106 -3.60 -2.49 4.83
C ASP A 106 -3.46 -0.99 5.08
N LEU A 107 -2.87 -0.27 4.12
CA LEU A 107 -2.71 1.18 4.19
C LEU A 107 -4.05 1.92 4.12
N LEU A 108 -4.98 1.48 3.27
CA LEU A 108 -6.34 2.03 3.21
C LEU A 108 -7.11 1.79 4.51
N ALA A 109 -7.03 0.57 5.06
CA ALA A 109 -7.67 0.24 6.32
C ALA A 109 -7.07 1.05 7.48
N ARG A 110 -5.75 1.27 7.47
CA ARG A 110 -5.05 2.11 8.43
C ARG A 110 -5.44 3.57 8.29
N TYR A 111 -5.50 4.09 7.07
CA TYR A 111 -5.91 5.47 6.76
C TYR A 111 -7.31 5.74 7.31
N LEU A 112 -8.22 4.79 7.13
CA LEU A 112 -9.58 4.88 7.62
C LEU A 112 -9.67 4.90 9.17
N ARG A 113 -8.70 4.34 9.89
CA ARG A 113 -8.66 4.36 11.37
C ARG A 113 -7.93 5.57 11.94
N GLU A 114 -6.82 5.96 11.32
CA GLU A 114 -5.88 6.94 11.87
C GLU A 114 -6.10 8.36 11.34
N GLU A 115 -6.53 8.53 10.09
CA GLU A 115 -6.63 9.85 9.45
C GLU A 115 -8.07 10.23 9.11
N SER A 116 -8.83 9.37 8.42
CA SER A 116 -10.19 9.69 7.97
C SER A 116 -11.14 10.19 9.07
N PRO A 117 -11.10 9.75 10.35
CA PRO A 117 -11.98 10.28 11.40
C PRO A 117 -11.84 11.78 11.65
N ARG A 118 -10.73 12.39 11.23
CA ARG A 118 -10.48 13.84 11.28
C ARG A 118 -11.24 14.61 10.21
N HIS A 119 -11.76 13.93 9.20
CA HIS A 119 -12.41 14.57 8.06
C HIS A 119 -13.92 14.66 8.26
N LYS A 120 -14.52 15.77 7.82
CA LYS A 120 -15.98 15.91 7.75
C LYS A 120 -16.62 14.80 6.89
N GLY A 121 -15.90 14.34 5.87
CA GLY A 121 -16.31 13.28 4.92
C GLY A 121 -16.08 11.85 5.41
N PHE A 122 -15.68 11.64 6.66
CA PHE A 122 -15.28 10.31 7.20
C PHE A 122 -16.22 9.15 6.82
N GLU A 123 -17.54 9.33 6.96
CA GLU A 123 -18.50 8.26 6.65
C GLU A 123 -18.51 7.89 5.16
N VAL A 124 -18.29 8.88 4.27
CA VAL A 124 -18.23 8.66 2.82
C VAL A 124 -16.92 7.96 2.45
N GLU A 125 -15.80 8.40 3.02
CA GLU A 125 -14.51 7.72 2.85
C GLU A 125 -14.60 6.27 3.33
N GLY A 126 -15.21 6.04 4.50
CA GLY A 126 -15.44 4.71 5.04
C GLY A 126 -16.37 3.84 4.21
N TYR A 127 -17.37 4.42 3.56
CA TYR A 127 -18.21 3.71 2.59
C TYR A 127 -17.39 3.25 1.38
N ILE A 128 -16.59 4.14 0.78
CA ILE A 128 -15.79 3.87 -0.41
C ILE A 128 -14.68 2.85 -0.11
N ILE A 129 -13.86 3.10 0.91
CA ILE A 129 -12.74 2.23 1.29
C ILE A 129 -13.23 0.84 1.62
N ASN A 130 -14.26 0.71 2.47
CA ASN A 130 -14.76 -0.63 2.84
C ASN A 130 -15.31 -1.41 1.64
N ALA A 131 -15.90 -0.70 0.67
CA ALA A 131 -16.42 -1.33 -0.52
C ALA A 131 -15.28 -1.83 -1.44
N ILE A 132 -14.15 -1.12 -1.50
CA ILE A 132 -12.93 -1.55 -2.21
C ILE A 132 -12.25 -2.72 -1.49
N LEU A 133 -12.15 -2.67 -0.16
CA LEU A 133 -11.63 -3.78 0.66
C LEU A 133 -12.45 -5.06 0.43
N GLU A 134 -13.77 -4.96 0.49
CA GLU A 134 -14.68 -6.09 0.31
C GLU A 134 -14.60 -6.69 -1.11
N ASP A 135 -14.42 -5.86 -2.14
CA ASP A 135 -14.19 -6.34 -3.51
C ASP A 135 -12.91 -7.17 -3.65
N ALA A 136 -11.87 -6.84 -2.88
CA ALA A 136 -10.64 -7.62 -2.82
C ALA A 136 -10.71 -8.81 -1.84
N GLY A 137 -11.85 -9.03 -1.16
CA GLY A 137 -12.02 -10.08 -0.15
C GLY A 137 -11.40 -9.75 1.21
N LEU A 138 -11.05 -8.48 1.46
CA LEU A 138 -10.53 -8.01 2.75
C LEU A 138 -11.69 -7.65 3.71
N PRO A 139 -11.46 -7.78 5.03
CA PRO A 139 -12.47 -7.42 6.01
C PRO A 139 -12.74 -5.91 6.03
N ARG A 140 -13.99 -5.55 6.27
CA ARG A 140 -14.40 -4.16 6.47
C ARG A 140 -13.85 -3.63 7.80
N VAL A 141 -13.52 -2.34 7.81
CA VAL A 141 -13.25 -1.56 9.02
C VAL A 141 -14.56 -1.02 9.57
N ASP A 142 -14.83 -1.28 10.84
CA ASP A 142 -15.95 -0.67 11.57
C ASP A 142 -15.70 0.84 11.74
N THR A 143 -16.48 1.65 11.02
CA THR A 143 -16.35 3.11 11.04
C THR A 143 -16.77 3.72 12.38
N ALA A 144 -17.75 3.13 13.07
CA ALA A 144 -18.17 3.62 14.38
C ALA A 144 -17.08 3.34 15.43
N ALA A 145 -16.50 2.15 15.40
CA ALA A 145 -15.38 1.80 16.28
C ALA A 145 -14.13 2.64 15.98
N ALA A 146 -13.81 2.84 14.70
CA ALA A 146 -12.69 3.68 14.28
C ALA A 146 -12.85 5.14 14.75
N TYR A 147 -14.05 5.71 14.62
CA TYR A 147 -14.34 7.05 15.12
C TYR A 147 -14.18 7.17 16.63
N ALA A 148 -14.77 6.22 17.38
CA ALA A 148 -14.74 6.22 18.84
C ALA A 148 -13.32 6.05 19.42
N ALA A 149 -12.47 5.29 18.74
CA ALA A 149 -11.08 5.06 19.16
C ALA A 149 -10.12 6.23 18.81
N HIS A 150 -10.51 7.11 17.89
CA HIS A 150 -9.64 8.18 17.42
C HIS A 150 -9.52 9.31 18.45
N LYS A 151 -8.30 9.83 18.65
CA LYS A 151 -8.03 10.84 19.70
C LYS A 151 -8.69 12.19 19.42
N ASN A 152 -8.64 12.64 18.17
CA ASN A 152 -9.10 13.97 17.75
C ASN A 152 -10.05 13.87 16.53
N PRO A 153 -11.23 13.25 16.67
CA PRO A 153 -12.15 13.11 15.55
C PRO A 153 -12.79 14.45 15.17
N HIS A 154 -13.34 14.54 13.96
CA HIS A 154 -13.96 15.77 13.49
C HIS A 154 -15.19 16.14 14.35
N PRO A 155 -15.31 17.39 14.85
CA PRO A 155 -16.34 17.77 15.82
C PRO A 155 -17.76 17.71 15.24
N SER A 156 -17.94 17.95 13.93
CA SER A 156 -19.26 17.90 13.30
C SER A 156 -19.89 16.50 13.26
N LEU A 157 -19.13 15.45 13.63
CA LEU A 157 -19.58 14.06 13.61
C LEU A 157 -19.94 13.54 15.01
N ALA A 158 -19.76 14.34 16.07
CA ALA A 158 -19.93 13.88 17.45
C ALA A 158 -21.34 13.36 17.76
N SER A 159 -22.37 14.00 17.21
CA SER A 159 -23.78 13.58 17.38
C SER A 159 -24.26 12.60 16.30
N LYS A 160 -23.37 12.19 15.38
CA LYS A 160 -23.76 11.41 14.21
C LYS A 160 -23.87 9.93 14.55
N LYS A 161 -24.97 9.31 14.12
CA LYS A 161 -25.12 7.85 14.13
C LYS A 161 -24.59 7.29 12.82
N PHE A 162 -23.49 6.53 12.88
CA PHE A 162 -22.91 5.89 11.70
C PHE A 162 -23.80 4.74 11.20
N ARG A 163 -23.94 4.62 9.88
CA ARG A 163 -24.72 3.56 9.25
C ARG A 163 -24.08 2.19 9.48
N LYS A 164 -24.88 1.22 9.93
CA LYS A 164 -24.46 -0.19 10.01
C LYS A 164 -24.54 -0.85 8.62
N PRO A 165 -23.67 -1.82 8.32
CA PRO A 165 -23.76 -2.57 7.07
C PRO A 165 -25.07 -3.36 7.03
N THR A 166 -25.83 -3.21 5.96
CA THR A 166 -27.12 -3.89 5.73
C THR A 166 -26.96 -5.27 5.08
N GLY A 167 -25.73 -5.68 4.72
CA GLY A 167 -25.43 -6.91 3.99
C GLY A 167 -25.84 -6.90 2.51
N LYS A 168 -26.54 -5.86 2.05
CA LYS A 168 -26.90 -5.68 0.65
C LYS A 168 -25.77 -4.98 -0.10
N LYS A 169 -25.28 -5.62 -1.16
CA LYS A 169 -24.25 -5.06 -2.04
C LYS A 169 -24.94 -4.43 -3.27
N MET A 170 -24.94 -3.10 -3.34
CA MET A 170 -25.47 -2.37 -4.51
C MET A 170 -24.42 -2.18 -5.62
N ARG A 171 -23.12 -2.25 -5.29
CA ARG A 171 -22.04 -2.08 -6.27
C ARG A 171 -21.74 -3.39 -6.99
N GLU A 172 -21.44 -3.30 -8.28
CA GLU A 172 -20.75 -4.37 -8.99
C GLU A 172 -19.28 -4.41 -8.56
N ALA A 173 -18.79 -5.62 -8.28
CA ALA A 173 -17.41 -5.80 -7.85
C ALA A 173 -16.46 -5.58 -9.02
N SER A 174 -15.46 -4.74 -8.84
CA SER A 174 -14.43 -4.53 -9.86
C SER A 174 -13.32 -5.57 -9.69
N VAL A 175 -13.00 -6.30 -10.76
CA VAL A 175 -11.95 -7.34 -10.73
C VAL A 175 -10.56 -6.72 -10.54
N THR A 176 -10.35 -5.53 -11.10
CA THR A 176 -9.10 -4.77 -11.01
C THR A 176 -8.83 -4.29 -9.59
N SER A 177 -9.86 -4.15 -8.73
CA SER A 177 -9.72 -3.81 -7.29
C SER A 177 -8.77 -4.73 -6.51
N ARG A 178 -8.43 -5.91 -7.05
CA ARG A 178 -7.45 -6.83 -6.47
C ARG A 178 -6.04 -6.25 -6.37
N PHE A 179 -5.70 -5.19 -7.13
CA PHE A 179 -4.38 -4.55 -7.03
C PHE A 179 -4.07 -4.07 -5.61
N ILE A 180 -5.10 -3.78 -4.80
CA ILE A 180 -4.90 -3.34 -3.41
C ILE A 180 -4.23 -4.42 -2.53
N LEU A 181 -4.21 -5.68 -2.96
CA LEU A 181 -3.54 -6.78 -2.27
C LEU A 181 -2.02 -6.76 -2.50
N LYS A 182 -1.53 -6.06 -3.53
CA LYS A 182 -0.09 -5.90 -3.79
C LYS A 182 0.58 -5.17 -2.63
N SER A 183 1.86 -5.48 -2.40
CA SER A 183 2.64 -4.72 -1.43
C SER A 183 2.83 -3.28 -1.90
N PHE A 184 2.97 -2.34 -0.96
CA PHE A 184 3.13 -0.92 -1.30
C PHE A 184 4.38 -0.66 -2.15
N ALA A 185 5.39 -1.53 -2.07
CA ALA A 185 6.60 -1.47 -2.89
C ALA A 185 6.38 -1.91 -4.35
N GLU A 186 5.33 -2.69 -4.63
CA GLU A 186 5.03 -3.27 -5.96
C GLU A 186 3.90 -2.52 -6.67
N LEU A 187 3.31 -1.51 -6.03
CA LEU A 187 2.28 -0.68 -6.65
C LEU A 187 2.89 0.18 -7.75
N GLU A 188 2.21 0.21 -8.88
CA GLU A 188 2.58 1.04 -10.01
C GLU A 188 1.41 1.92 -10.47
N PRO A 189 1.66 3.03 -11.20
CA PRO A 189 0.60 3.86 -11.76
C PRO A 189 -0.35 3.09 -12.69
N THR A 190 0.14 2.03 -13.33
CA THR A 190 -0.63 1.11 -14.19
C THR A 190 -1.78 0.44 -13.44
N ASP A 191 -1.56 0.02 -12.19
CA ASP A 191 -2.60 -0.59 -11.36
C ASP A 191 -3.81 0.35 -11.14
N PHE A 192 -3.52 1.63 -10.91
CA PHE A 192 -4.56 2.64 -10.73
C PHE A 192 -5.25 2.99 -12.05
N ASN A 193 -4.50 3.07 -13.16
CA ASN A 193 -5.08 3.35 -14.47
C ASN A 193 -6.00 2.20 -14.92
N ASP A 194 -5.59 0.94 -14.73
CA ASP A 194 -6.41 -0.23 -15.03
C ASP A 194 -7.69 -0.25 -14.16
N TYR A 195 -7.56 0.12 -12.89
CA TYR A 195 -8.71 0.32 -12.01
C TYR A 195 -9.65 1.40 -12.52
N ILE A 196 -9.10 2.56 -12.91
CA ILE A 196 -9.87 3.69 -13.43
C ILE A 196 -10.63 3.29 -14.70
N ASP A 197 -9.97 2.64 -15.65
CA ASP A 197 -10.55 2.25 -16.93
C ASP A 197 -11.67 1.23 -16.76
N ASP A 198 -11.49 0.22 -15.88
CA ASP A 198 -12.53 -0.76 -15.53
C ASP A 198 -13.73 -0.09 -14.83
N ARG A 199 -13.47 0.76 -13.83
CA ARG A 199 -14.54 1.42 -13.07
C ARG A 199 -15.34 2.40 -13.92
N CYS A 200 -14.71 3.11 -14.84
CA CYS A 200 -15.39 4.02 -15.76
C CYS A 200 -16.40 3.31 -16.69
N GLN A 201 -16.33 1.97 -16.84
CA GLN A 201 -17.32 1.21 -17.60
C GLN A 201 -18.63 1.01 -16.83
N SER A 202 -18.60 1.03 -15.50
CA SER A 202 -19.76 0.74 -14.64
C SER A 202 -20.28 1.96 -13.88
N VAL A 203 -19.44 2.97 -13.63
CA VAL A 203 -19.80 4.17 -12.88
C VAL A 203 -19.32 5.44 -13.57
N ALA A 204 -19.99 6.56 -13.28
CA ALA A 204 -19.60 7.86 -13.82
C ALA A 204 -18.16 8.23 -13.43
N ALA A 205 -17.42 8.83 -14.35
CA ALA A 205 -16.03 9.26 -14.16
C ALA A 205 -15.81 10.15 -12.92
N SER A 206 -16.77 10.99 -12.55
CA SER A 206 -16.72 11.80 -11.32
C SER A 206 -16.82 11.00 -10.02
N THR A 207 -17.32 9.77 -10.07
CA THR A 207 -17.31 8.83 -8.95
C THR A 207 -15.93 8.20 -8.83
N VAL A 208 -15.38 7.72 -9.95
CA VAL A 208 -14.03 7.13 -10.00
C VAL A 208 -12.97 8.14 -9.54
N ASP A 209 -13.07 9.40 -9.97
CA ASP A 209 -12.13 10.45 -9.56
C ASP A 209 -12.10 10.67 -8.03
N ARG A 210 -13.24 10.54 -7.35
CA ARG A 210 -13.31 10.59 -5.87
C ARG A 210 -12.67 9.37 -5.21
N GLU A 211 -12.76 8.20 -5.83
CA GLU A 211 -12.06 7.00 -5.37
C GLU A 211 -10.53 7.19 -5.51
N VAL A 212 -10.09 7.77 -6.63
CA VAL A 212 -8.68 8.10 -6.90
C VAL A 212 -8.15 9.18 -5.94
N ASP A 213 -8.97 10.15 -5.54
CA ASP A 213 -8.61 11.12 -4.49
C ASP A 213 -8.26 10.44 -3.17
N ILE A 214 -9.04 9.43 -2.76
CA ILE A 214 -8.79 8.66 -1.55
C ILE A 214 -7.49 7.87 -1.68
N PHE A 215 -7.24 7.24 -2.82
CA PHE A 215 -5.98 6.55 -3.08
C PHE A 215 -4.78 7.49 -2.98
N SER A 216 -4.89 8.67 -3.60
CA SER A 216 -3.86 9.71 -3.53
C SER A 216 -3.57 10.14 -2.09
N ALA A 217 -4.63 10.40 -1.31
CA ALA A 217 -4.51 10.80 0.08
C ALA A 217 -3.85 9.70 0.94
N ALA A 218 -4.27 8.44 0.77
CA ALA A 218 -3.72 7.30 1.51
C ALA A 218 -2.23 7.08 1.18
N CYS A 219 -1.85 7.11 -0.10
CA CYS A 219 -0.46 7.02 -0.53
C CYS A 219 0.39 8.15 0.05
N ARG A 220 -0.12 9.39 0.02
CA ARG A 220 0.60 10.54 0.58
C ARG A 220 0.82 10.40 2.09
N ILE A 221 -0.21 10.03 2.85
CA ILE A 221 -0.07 9.80 4.30
C ILE A 221 0.92 8.66 4.59
N ALA A 222 0.89 7.58 3.81
CA ALA A 222 1.81 6.47 3.99
C ALA A 222 3.28 6.89 3.83
N ILE A 223 3.57 7.73 2.84
CA ILE A 223 4.92 8.23 2.55
C ILE A 223 5.34 9.30 3.57
N ASP A 224 4.51 10.32 3.76
CA ASP A 224 4.87 11.53 4.48
C ASP A 224 4.74 11.39 5.99
N THR A 225 3.66 10.75 6.46
CA THR A 225 3.33 10.65 7.88
C THR A 225 3.81 9.34 8.47
N TRP A 226 3.50 8.21 7.83
CA TRP A 226 3.91 6.90 8.32
C TRP A 226 5.34 6.51 7.95
N ARG A 227 6.01 7.34 7.13
CA ARG A 227 7.41 7.15 6.72
C ARG A 227 7.67 5.76 6.16
N ILE A 228 6.76 5.29 5.30
CA ILE A 228 6.90 4.04 4.54
C ILE A 228 7.57 4.41 3.21
N PRO A 229 8.86 4.12 3.04
CA PRO A 229 9.61 4.60 1.89
C PRO A 229 9.31 3.80 0.63
N VAL A 230 9.12 4.51 -0.47
CA VAL A 230 9.04 4.01 -1.84
C VAL A 230 9.94 4.87 -2.72
N ALA A 231 10.46 4.30 -3.81
CA ALA A 231 11.39 5.03 -4.69
C ALA A 231 10.68 6.24 -5.35
N GLN A 232 9.43 6.05 -5.74
CA GLN A 232 8.54 7.07 -6.25
C GLN A 232 7.13 6.77 -5.74
N SER A 233 6.31 7.81 -5.58
CA SER A 233 4.89 7.61 -5.24
C SER A 233 4.23 6.80 -6.35
N PRO A 234 3.46 5.73 -6.03
CA PRO A 234 2.77 4.93 -7.03
C PRO A 234 1.63 5.70 -7.72
N MET A 235 1.25 6.87 -7.16
CA MET A 235 0.30 7.80 -7.78
C MET A 235 0.94 8.73 -8.81
N ALA A 236 2.28 8.79 -8.89
CA ALA A 236 2.98 9.65 -9.82
C ALA A 236 2.81 9.12 -11.26
N GLY A 237 2.03 9.83 -12.08
CA GLY A 237 1.73 9.42 -13.46
C GLY A 237 0.37 8.74 -13.62
N VAL A 238 -0.44 8.64 -12.57
CA VAL A 238 -1.85 8.21 -12.67
C VAL A 238 -2.65 9.25 -13.44
N LYS A 239 -3.39 8.80 -14.46
CA LYS A 239 -4.23 9.66 -15.31
C LYS A 239 -5.63 9.71 -14.71
N ARG A 240 -6.05 10.89 -14.27
CA ARG A 240 -7.40 11.06 -13.71
C ARG A 240 -8.47 11.01 -14.81
N PRO A 241 -9.67 10.48 -14.49
CA PRO A 241 -10.81 10.56 -15.39
C PRO A 241 -11.12 12.03 -15.74
N SER A 242 -11.35 12.31 -17.02
CA SER A 242 -11.90 13.59 -17.45
C SER A 242 -13.43 13.52 -17.46
N TYR A 243 -14.10 14.52 -16.91
CA TYR A 243 -15.54 14.60 -16.90
C TYR A 243 -16.02 16.04 -16.91
N PHE A 244 -17.18 16.24 -17.52
CA PHE A 244 -17.90 17.51 -17.49
C PHE A 244 -19.09 17.35 -16.54
N ASN A 245 -19.02 18.01 -15.39
CA ASN A 245 -20.09 18.01 -14.38
C ASN A 245 -20.68 19.41 -14.20
N GLU A 246 -20.59 20.23 -15.24
CA GLU A 246 -21.27 21.50 -15.25
C GLU A 246 -22.78 21.26 -15.41
N ARG A 247 -23.56 22.24 -14.95
CA ARG A 247 -25.00 22.17 -15.09
C ARG A 247 -25.37 22.46 -16.55
N ASP A 248 -25.79 21.43 -17.28
CA ASP A 248 -26.14 21.52 -18.71
C ASP A 248 -27.39 22.36 -19.01
N ARG A 249 -28.16 22.73 -17.98
CA ARG A 249 -29.35 23.57 -18.13
C ARG A 249 -29.63 24.38 -16.86
N ARG A 250 -30.09 25.62 -17.06
CA ARG A 250 -30.74 26.45 -16.03
C ARG A 250 -32.24 26.49 -16.28
N LEU A 251 -33.02 26.77 -15.23
CA LEU A 251 -34.45 27.03 -15.36
C LEU A 251 -34.67 28.18 -16.36
N LYS A 252 -35.66 28.03 -17.26
CA LYS A 252 -35.98 29.02 -18.29
C LYS A 252 -37.43 29.48 -18.16
N GLY A 253 -37.68 30.76 -18.45
CA GLY A 253 -39.05 31.31 -18.49
C GLY A 253 -39.76 31.20 -17.14
N ASP A 254 -40.94 30.60 -17.13
CA ASP A 254 -41.80 30.41 -15.97
C ASP A 254 -41.60 29.06 -15.26
N GLU A 255 -40.59 28.27 -15.65
CA GLU A 255 -40.31 26.95 -15.06
C GLU A 255 -40.11 27.01 -13.54
N GLU A 256 -39.43 28.05 -13.04
CA GLU A 256 -39.24 28.25 -11.59
C GLU A 256 -40.57 28.42 -10.87
N GLN A 257 -41.44 29.31 -11.37
CA GLN A 257 -42.74 29.57 -10.78
C GLN A 257 -43.60 28.31 -10.80
N ARG A 258 -43.63 27.58 -11.92
CA ARG A 258 -44.37 26.33 -12.04
C ARG A 258 -43.89 25.25 -11.05
N LEU A 259 -42.58 25.16 -10.82
CA LEU A 259 -42.01 24.23 -9.85
C LEU A 259 -42.41 24.62 -8.42
N LEU A 260 -42.38 25.91 -8.09
CA LEU A 260 -42.82 26.42 -6.79
C LEU A 260 -44.32 26.20 -6.57
N ASP A 261 -45.16 26.50 -7.56
CA ASP A 261 -46.61 26.29 -7.47
C ASP A 261 -46.95 24.81 -7.31
N ALA A 262 -46.27 23.92 -8.03
CA ALA A 262 -46.42 22.48 -7.87
C ALA A 262 -46.00 22.00 -6.47
N ALA A 263 -44.89 22.53 -5.94
CA ALA A 263 -44.43 22.22 -4.58
C ALA A 263 -45.43 22.71 -3.53
N HIS A 264 -45.95 23.94 -3.66
CA HIS A 264 -46.97 24.47 -2.76
C HIS A 264 -48.28 23.68 -2.82
N ALA A 265 -48.71 23.26 -4.02
CA ALA A 265 -49.92 22.46 -4.17
C ALA A 265 -49.78 21.08 -3.52
N GLU A 266 -48.61 20.45 -3.63
CA GLU A 266 -48.32 19.17 -2.98
C GLU A 266 -48.25 19.31 -1.46
N ASP A 267 -47.56 20.34 -0.96
CA ASP A 267 -47.49 20.65 0.48
C ASP A 267 -48.87 20.93 1.08
N ALA A 268 -49.72 21.67 0.36
CA ALA A 268 -51.11 21.91 0.77
C ALA A 268 -51.92 20.62 0.84
N ARG A 269 -51.80 19.72 -0.15
CA ARG A 269 -52.47 18.41 -0.11
C ARG A 269 -52.01 17.56 1.07
N GLN A 270 -50.69 17.50 1.32
CA GLN A 270 -50.14 16.74 2.44
C GLN A 270 -50.60 17.32 3.79
N SER A 271 -50.57 18.65 3.94
CA SER A 271 -51.02 19.34 5.15
C SER A 271 -52.51 19.09 5.43
N ILE A 272 -53.37 19.16 4.40
CA ILE A 272 -54.80 18.85 4.54
C ILE A 272 -55.00 17.38 4.91
N ALA A 273 -54.30 16.45 4.27
CA ALA A 273 -54.42 15.02 4.56
C ALA A 273 -54.00 14.70 6.00
N VAL A 274 -52.88 15.25 6.47
CA VAL A 274 -52.42 15.11 7.86
C VAL A 274 -53.45 15.67 8.83
N ARG A 275 -53.94 16.89 8.59
CA ARG A 275 -54.91 17.52 9.48
C ARG A 275 -56.27 16.79 9.51
N LEU A 276 -56.71 16.29 8.37
CA LEU A 276 -57.92 15.47 8.27
C LEU A 276 -57.76 14.18 9.09
N GLU A 277 -56.63 13.48 8.97
CA GLU A 277 -56.37 12.27 9.74
C GLU A 277 -56.31 12.54 11.26
N GLU A 278 -55.73 13.66 11.70
CA GLU A 278 -55.75 14.07 13.11
C GLU A 278 -57.19 14.25 13.63
N LEU A 279 -58.03 14.98 12.90
CA LEU A 279 -59.41 15.24 13.27
C LEU A 279 -60.27 13.97 13.21
N MET A 280 -60.09 13.14 12.18
CA MET A 280 -60.79 11.87 12.07
C MET A 280 -60.30 10.84 13.10
N GLY A 281 -59.03 10.88 13.49
CA GLY A 281 -58.46 10.05 14.54
C GLY A 281 -59.11 10.29 15.89
N SER A 282 -59.34 11.55 16.27
CA SER A 282 -60.07 11.90 17.50
C SER A 282 -61.52 11.42 17.49
N GLU A 283 -62.21 11.53 16.35
CA GLU A 283 -63.60 11.08 16.21
C GLU A 283 -63.71 9.55 16.19
N ARG A 284 -62.78 8.85 15.52
CA ARG A 284 -62.71 7.39 15.53
C ARG A 284 -62.44 6.84 16.93
N ALA A 285 -61.58 7.50 17.71
CA ALA A 285 -61.33 7.12 19.10
C ALA A 285 -62.59 7.32 19.97
N ALA A 286 -63.28 8.45 19.83
CA ALA A 286 -64.51 8.73 20.56
C ALA A 286 -65.70 7.83 20.18
N SER A 287 -65.71 7.27 18.97
CA SER A 287 -66.75 6.33 18.51
C SER A 287 -66.45 4.86 18.86
N GLN A 288 -65.26 4.54 19.38
CA GLN A 288 -64.88 3.18 19.80
C GLN A 288 -65.01 2.94 21.32
N ASP A 289 -65.27 4.00 22.09
CA ASP A 289 -65.69 3.97 23.50
C ASP A 289 -67.23 3.95 23.61
#